data_AF-A0A3D2UGP4-F1
#
_entry.id   AF-A0A3D2UGP4-F1
#
_cell.length_a   1.000
_cell.length_b   1.000
_cell.length_c   1.000
_cell.angle_alpha   90.00
_cell.angle_beta   90.00
_cell.angle_gamma   90.00
#
_symmetry.space_group_name_H-M   'P 1'
#
loop_
_entity.id
_entity.type
_entity.pdbx_description
1 polymer ?
#
loop_
_entity_poly.entity_id
_entity_poly.type
_entity_poly.pdbx_seq_one_letter_code
_entity_poly.pdbx_strand_id
1 'polypeptide(L)'
;MIPGLLFYLPMIGLYPEILEATVPATVLLETLGSRPFQIAFQIVLFGTLIETGTGLIHGLNERVAGLHQDQGKEMPAWMRPTVAIGLLVLGTAISSFGLTDLIAQGYGTLSYGVLAYYVVPVIPIAIWRFRNKAG
;
A
#
# COMPACT_ATOMS: atom_id res chain seq x y z
N MET A 1 -10.05 9.43 11.58
CA MET A 1 -11.36 8.72 11.60
C MET A 1 -12.51 9.59 11.15
N ILE A 2 -12.68 10.82 11.67
CA ILE A 2 -13.78 11.72 11.30
C ILE A 2 -13.92 11.95 9.77
N PRO A 3 -12.86 12.24 9.00
CA PRO A 3 -13.00 12.46 7.55
C PRO A 3 -13.54 11.22 6.81
N GLY A 4 -13.09 10.03 7.18
CA GLY A 4 -13.57 8.78 6.58
C GLY A 4 -15.06 8.53 6.88
N LEU A 5 -15.53 8.86 8.08
CA LEU A 5 -16.94 8.74 8.44
C LEU A 5 -17.82 9.72 7.66
N LEU A 6 -17.35 10.95 7.46
CA LEU A 6 -18.04 11.96 6.63
C LEU A 6 -18.14 11.57 5.15
N PHE A 7 -17.18 10.79 4.65
CA PHE A 7 -17.27 10.17 3.32
C PHE A 7 -18.17 8.94 3.31
N TYR A 8 -18.10 8.09 4.33
CA TYR A 8 -18.84 6.82 4.37
C TYR A 8 -20.37 7.02 4.44
N LEU A 9 -20.86 7.97 5.24
CA LEU A 9 -22.31 8.19 5.39
C LEU A 9 -23.03 8.49 4.06
N PRO A 10 -22.55 9.42 3.21
CA PRO A 10 -23.09 9.62 1.86
C PRO A 10 -23.01 8.39 0.95
N MET A 11 -21.97 7.56 1.06
CA MET A 11 -21.83 6.35 0.22
C MET A 11 -22.98 5.37 0.42
N ILE A 12 -23.49 5.25 1.66
CA ILE A 12 -24.63 4.38 1.97
C ILE A 12 -25.86 4.82 1.16
N GLY A 13 -26.07 6.13 0.98
CA GLY A 13 -27.17 6.68 0.20
C GLY A 13 -27.07 6.42 -1.31
N LEU A 14 -25.88 6.06 -1.80
CA LEU A 14 -25.60 5.73 -3.21
C LEU A 14 -25.46 4.22 -3.44
N TYR A 15 -25.86 3.40 -2.47
CA TYR A 15 -25.89 1.94 -2.63
C TYR A 15 -27.05 1.53 -3.56
N PRO A 16 -26.84 0.60 -4.53
CA PRO A 16 -25.65 -0.21 -4.75
C PRO A 16 -24.61 0.37 -5.73
N GLU A 17 -24.95 1.45 -6.45
CA GLU A 17 -24.17 2.02 -7.56
C GLU A 17 -22.73 2.39 -7.15
N ILE A 18 -22.54 2.83 -5.91
CA ILE A 18 -21.23 3.19 -5.36
C ILE A 18 -20.21 2.04 -5.36
N LEU A 19 -20.67 0.79 -5.42
CA LEU A 19 -19.79 -0.40 -5.47
C LEU A 19 -19.09 -0.55 -6.83
N GLU A 20 -19.65 0.01 -7.90
CA GLU A 20 -19.08 -0.05 -9.24
C GLU A 20 -18.04 1.06 -9.47
N ALA A 21 -17.99 2.05 -8.58
CA ALA A 21 -17.05 3.16 -8.67
C ALA A 21 -15.62 2.70 -8.34
N THR A 22 -14.68 2.92 -9.26
CA THR A 22 -13.25 2.64 -9.02
C THR A 22 -12.71 3.41 -7.80
N VAL A 23 -13.16 4.66 -7.63
CA VAL A 23 -12.80 5.50 -6.48
C VAL A 23 -14.08 6.14 -5.93
N PRO A 24 -14.76 5.53 -4.95
CA PRO A 24 -16.03 6.04 -4.40
C PRO A 24 -15.98 7.50 -3.93
N ALA A 25 -14.82 7.94 -3.44
CA ALA A 25 -14.61 9.31 -3.01
C ALA A 25 -14.78 10.33 -4.14
N THR A 26 -14.42 10.01 -5.39
CA THR A 26 -14.57 10.96 -6.52
C THR A 26 -16.05 11.16 -6.87
N VAL A 27 -16.83 10.08 -6.86
CA VAL A 27 -18.28 10.11 -7.10
C VAL A 27 -18.96 11.03 -6.08
N LEU A 28 -18.61 10.93 -4.79
CA LEU A 28 -19.17 11.82 -3.77
C LEU A 28 -18.87 13.29 -4.02
N LEU A 29 -17.63 13.59 -4.44
CA LEU A 29 -17.21 14.97 -4.68
C LEU A 29 -17.86 15.58 -5.92
N GLU A 30 -18.14 14.76 -6.92
CA GLU A 30 -18.93 15.14 -8.10
C GLU A 30 -20.39 15.40 -7.72
N THR A 31 -21.01 14.48 -6.97
CA THR A 31 -22.38 14.62 -6.48
C THR A 31 -22.55 15.83 -5.55
N LEU A 32 -21.52 16.19 -4.78
CA LEU A 32 -21.52 17.40 -3.94
C LEU A 32 -21.57 18.70 -4.77
N GLY A 33 -21.19 18.67 -6.05
CA GLY A 33 -21.25 19.81 -6.96
C GLY A 33 -20.25 20.95 -6.68
N SER A 34 -19.38 20.81 -5.68
CA SER A 34 -18.44 21.86 -5.27
C SER A 34 -17.07 21.71 -5.95
N ARG A 35 -16.83 22.51 -6.98
CA ARG A 35 -15.56 22.53 -7.72
C ARG A 35 -14.34 22.88 -6.86
N PRO A 36 -14.38 23.88 -5.96
CA PRO A 36 -13.24 24.20 -5.09
C PRO A 36 -12.87 23.03 -4.17
N PHE A 37 -13.88 22.33 -3.64
CA PHE A 37 -13.66 21.18 -2.75
C PHE A 37 -13.04 19.99 -3.48
N GLN A 38 -13.48 19.70 -4.71
CA GLN A 38 -12.85 18.71 -5.59
C GLN A 38 -11.36 18.99 -5.79
N ILE A 39 -11.00 20.25 -6.11
CA ILE A 39 -9.62 20.64 -6.35
C ILE A 39 -8.78 20.50 -5.07
N ALA A 40 -9.29 21.00 -3.94
CA ALA A 40 -8.61 20.89 -2.65
C ALA A 40 -8.36 19.43 -2.27
N PHE A 41 -9.37 18.57 -2.43
CA PHE A 41 -9.26 17.15 -2.15
C PHE A 41 -8.24 16.47 -3.07
N GLN A 42 -8.24 16.79 -4.37
CA GLN A 42 -7.29 16.23 -5.33
C GLN A 42 -5.84 16.61 -4.98
N ILE A 43 -5.60 17.86 -4.55
CA ILE A 43 -4.27 18.32 -4.11
C ILE A 43 -3.82 17.52 -2.88
N VAL A 44 -4.68 17.36 -1.88
CA VAL A 44 -4.37 16.62 -0.66
C VAL A 44 -4.13 15.13 -0.95
N LEU A 45 -4.98 14.51 -1.77
CA LEU A 45 -4.78 13.12 -2.20
C LEU A 45 -3.45 12.94 -2.93
N PHE A 46 -3.13 13.84 -3.85
CA PHE A 46 -1.88 13.77 -4.59
C PHE A 46 -0.66 13.91 -3.67
N GLY A 47 -0.70 14.86 -2.73
CA GLY A 47 0.32 15.01 -1.69
C GLY A 47 0.46 13.74 -0.84
N THR A 48 -0.65 13.11 -0.46
CA THR A 48 -0.65 11.86 0.31
C THR A 48 -0.04 10.70 -0.48
N LEU A 49 -0.29 10.62 -1.79
CA LEU A 49 0.33 9.62 -2.66
C LEU A 49 1.85 9.84 -2.78
N ILE A 50 2.30 11.10 -2.86
CA ILE A 50 3.75 11.42 -2.84
C ILE A 50 4.36 11.05 -1.48
N GLU A 51 3.73 11.43 -0.38
CA GLU A 51 4.21 11.14 0.97
C GLU A 51 4.36 9.62 1.20
N THR A 52 3.32 8.86 0.87
CA THR A 52 3.34 7.40 1.01
C THR A 52 4.32 6.73 0.06
N GLY A 53 4.38 7.16 -1.20
CA GLY A 53 5.32 6.62 -2.19
C GLY A 53 6.78 6.88 -1.84
N THR A 54 7.11 8.10 -1.43
CA THR A 54 8.47 8.46 -0.98
C THR A 54 8.84 7.75 0.32
N GLY A 55 7.89 7.60 1.25
CA GLY A 55 8.07 6.80 2.48
C GLY A 55 8.38 5.34 2.20
N LEU A 56 7.73 4.72 1.20
CA LEU A 56 8.03 3.34 0.77
C LEU A 56 9.44 3.23 0.18
N ILE A 57 9.82 4.15 -0.71
CA ILE A 57 11.16 4.18 -1.31
C ILE A 57 12.22 4.35 -0.22
N HIS A 58 12.00 5.29 0.71
CA HIS A 58 12.91 5.54 1.81
C HIS A 58 13.04 4.31 2.72
N GLY A 59 11.93 3.70 3.12
CA GLY A 59 11.92 2.50 3.95
C GLY A 59 12.64 1.31 3.31
N LEU A 60 12.50 1.12 1.99
CA LEU A 60 13.26 0.09 1.28
C LEU A 60 14.75 0.43 1.21
N ASN A 61 15.09 1.69 0.94
CA ASN A 61 16.48 2.15 0.92
C ASN A 61 17.18 1.90 2.28
N GLU A 62 16.53 2.23 3.39
CA GLU A 62 17.07 1.97 4.73
C GLU A 62 17.19 0.47 5.02
N ARG A 63 16.23 -0.35 4.55
CA ARG A 63 16.34 -1.81 4.67
C ARG A 63 17.55 -2.36 3.90
N VAL A 64 17.79 -1.88 2.68
CA VAL A 64 18.97 -2.28 1.89
C VAL A 64 20.25 -1.77 2.55
N ALA A 65 20.27 -0.55 3.07
CA ALA A 65 21.40 0.00 3.79
C ALA A 65 21.74 -0.82 5.06
N GLY A 66 20.72 -1.23 5.82
CA GLY A 66 20.88 -2.09 7.00
C GLY A 66 21.53 -3.43 6.67
N LEU A 67 21.14 -4.06 5.54
CA LEU A 67 21.77 -5.32 5.09
C LEU A 67 23.26 -5.16 4.76
N HIS A 68 23.69 -4.00 4.27
CA HIS A 68 25.11 -3.70 4.05
C HIS A 68 25.83 -3.46 5.37
N GLN A 69 25.20 -2.72 6.27
CA GLN A 69 25.74 -2.43 7.59
C GLN A 69 25.95 -3.70 8.42
N ASP A 70 25.03 -4.67 8.35
CA ASP A 70 25.16 -5.99 8.98
C ASP A 70 26.38 -6.77 8.46
N GLN A 71 26.84 -6.47 7.24
CA GLN A 71 28.06 -7.03 6.64
C GLN A 71 29.31 -6.20 6.93
N GLY A 72 29.22 -5.16 7.77
CA GLY A 72 30.31 -4.23 8.07
C GLY A 72 30.69 -3.34 6.88
N LYS A 73 29.79 -3.15 5.91
CA LYS A 73 30.01 -2.34 4.71
C LYS A 73 29.05 -1.17 4.68
N GLU A 74 29.47 -0.04 4.12
CA GLU A 74 28.56 1.05 3.82
C GLU A 74 27.87 0.83 2.47
N MET A 75 26.61 1.27 2.37
CA MET A 75 25.88 1.24 1.11
C MET A 75 26.47 2.26 0.12
N PRO A 76 26.86 1.85 -1.09
CA PRO A 76 27.33 2.76 -2.12
C PRO A 76 26.31 3.85 -2.44
N ALA A 77 26.77 5.09 -2.61
CA ALA A 77 25.90 6.25 -2.85
C ALA A 77 25.01 6.12 -4.10
N TRP A 78 25.45 5.36 -5.12
CA TRP A 78 24.69 5.12 -6.36
C TRP A 78 23.54 4.13 -6.18
N MET A 79 23.56 3.28 -5.14
CA MET A 79 22.48 2.30 -4.94
C MET A 79 21.19 2.97 -4.50
N ARG A 80 21.26 4.07 -3.73
CA ARG A 80 20.08 4.80 -3.25
C ARG A 80 19.18 5.31 -4.40
N PRO A 81 19.70 6.06 -5.39
CA PRO A 81 18.90 6.47 -6.54
C PRO A 81 18.53 5.28 -7.42
N THR A 82 19.34 4.21 -7.48
CA THR A 82 19.01 3.01 -8.26
C THR A 82 17.78 2.29 -7.71
N VAL A 83 17.68 2.12 -6.39
CA VAL A 83 16.50 1.54 -5.74
C VAL A 83 15.27 2.42 -5.96
N ALA A 84 15.42 3.75 -5.83
CA ALA A 84 14.33 4.69 -6.07
C ALA A 84 13.82 4.62 -7.51
N ILE A 85 14.71 4.72 -8.50
CA ILE A 85 14.36 4.63 -9.92
C ILE A 85 13.76 3.25 -10.25
N GLY A 86 14.35 2.18 -9.73
CA GLY A 86 13.84 0.82 -9.91
C GLY A 86 12.41 0.67 -9.39
N LEU A 87 12.13 1.17 -8.18
CA LEU A 87 10.78 1.16 -7.62
C LEU A 87 9.81 2.03 -8.41
N LEU A 88 10.22 3.21 -8.87
CA LEU A 88 9.37 4.08 -9.69
C LEU A 88 9.04 3.46 -11.04
N VAL A 89 10.02 2.81 -11.70
CA VAL A 89 9.82 2.10 -12.95
C VAL A 89 8.90 0.90 -12.75
N LEU A 90 9.11 0.11 -11.70
CA LEU A 90 8.23 -1.02 -11.36
C LEU A 90 6.81 -0.55 -11.05
N GLY A 91 6.66 0.50 -10.24
CA GLY A 91 5.36 1.09 -9.93
C GLY A 91 4.64 1.60 -11.17
N THR A 92 5.37 2.24 -12.09
CA THR A 92 4.83 2.71 -13.37
C THR A 92 4.40 1.54 -14.27
N ALA A 93 5.22 0.50 -14.36
CA ALA A 93 4.90 -0.71 -15.13
C ALA A 93 3.69 -1.45 -14.56
N ILE A 94 3.53 -1.49 -13.23
CA ILE A 94 2.38 -2.11 -12.57
C ILE A 94 1.12 -1.22 -12.72
N SER A 95 1.27 0.10 -12.79
CA SER A 95 0.15 1.01 -12.97
C SER A 95 -0.62 0.79 -14.29
N SER A 96 -0.02 0.15 -15.29
CA SER A 96 -0.71 -0.13 -16.56
C SER A 96 -1.79 -1.20 -16.45
N PHE A 97 -1.80 -2.02 -15.39
CA PHE A 97 -2.84 -3.03 -15.15
C PHE A 97 -4.18 -2.42 -14.72
N GLY A 98 -4.22 -1.12 -14.40
CA GLY A 98 -5.43 -0.43 -13.94
C GLY A 98 -5.68 -0.60 -12.44
N LEU A 99 -6.27 0.42 -11.81
CA LEU A 99 -6.45 0.45 -10.36
C LEU A 99 -7.37 -0.67 -9.86
N THR A 100 -8.51 -0.89 -10.54
CA THR A 100 -9.52 -1.87 -10.13
C THR A 100 -8.97 -3.29 -10.15
N ASP A 101 -8.32 -3.69 -11.25
CA ASP A 101 -7.75 -5.03 -11.40
C ASP A 101 -6.57 -5.24 -10.44
N LEU A 102 -5.74 -4.21 -10.25
CA LEU A 102 -4.64 -4.25 -9.29
C LEU A 102 -5.13 -4.42 -7.85
N ILE A 103 -6.24 -3.79 -7.47
CA ILE A 103 -6.85 -3.97 -6.15
C ILE A 103 -7.47 -5.37 -6.05
N ALA A 104 -8.30 -5.75 -7.02
CA ALA A 104 -9.05 -7.00 -6.99
C ALA A 104 -8.15 -8.24 -6.95
N GLN A 105 -7.09 -8.26 -7.75
CA GLN A 105 -6.16 -9.39 -7.81
C GLN A 105 -4.90 -9.19 -6.96
N GLY A 106 -4.37 -7.97 -6.90
CA GLY A 106 -3.11 -7.68 -6.20
C GLY A 106 -3.19 -7.86 -4.69
N TYR A 107 -4.26 -7.40 -4.03
CA TYR A 107 -4.38 -7.60 -2.58
C TYR A 107 -4.55 -9.06 -2.19
N GLY A 108 -5.31 -9.84 -2.98
CA GLY A 108 -5.48 -11.27 -2.74
C GLY A 108 -4.16 -12.03 -2.88
N THR A 109 -3.47 -11.83 -4.01
CA THR A 109 -2.18 -12.49 -4.29
C THR A 109 -1.11 -12.16 -3.25
N LEU A 110 -0.97 -10.87 -2.87
CA LEU A 110 -0.04 -10.46 -1.81
C LEU A 110 -0.40 -11.07 -0.46
N SER A 111 -1.69 -11.14 -0.12
CA SER A 111 -2.14 -11.77 1.12
C SER A 111 -1.75 -13.25 1.17
N TYR A 112 -1.95 -13.99 0.09
CA TYR A 112 -1.50 -15.39 0.00
C TYR A 112 0.03 -15.51 0.13
N GLY A 113 0.79 -14.61 -0.50
CA GLY A 113 2.26 -14.59 -0.38
C GLY A 113 2.73 -14.37 1.06
N VAL A 114 2.14 -13.41 1.78
CA VAL A 114 2.45 -13.14 3.19
C VAL A 114 2.11 -14.34 4.07
N LEU A 115 0.94 -14.97 3.85
CA LEU A 115 0.56 -16.17 4.57
C LEU A 115 1.55 -17.32 4.34
N ALA A 116 1.94 -17.55 3.09
CA ALA A 116 2.89 -18.61 2.74
C ALA A 116 4.28 -18.37 3.34
N TYR A 117 4.76 -17.13 3.38
CA TYR A 117 6.10 -16.81 3.86
C TYR A 117 6.19 -16.64 5.39
N TYR A 118 5.18 -16.04 6.04
CA TYR A 118 5.21 -15.77 7.48
C TYR A 118 4.39 -16.75 8.30
N VAL A 119 3.17 -17.10 7.86
CA VAL A 119 2.25 -17.87 8.70
C VAL A 119 2.52 -19.37 8.60
N VAL A 120 2.62 -19.90 7.38
CA VAL A 120 2.84 -21.34 7.13
C VAL A 120 4.09 -21.88 7.83
N PRO A 121 5.28 -21.26 7.76
CA PRO A 121 6.47 -21.82 8.43
C PRO A 121 6.46 -21.63 9.95
N VAL A 122 5.76 -20.63 10.46
CA VAL A 122 5.68 -20.37 11.91
C VAL A 122 4.81 -21.41 12.61
N ILE A 123 3.74 -21.90 11.98
CA ILE A 123 2.83 -22.87 12.61
C ILE A 123 3.55 -24.17 13.05
N PRO A 124 4.33 -24.87 12.20
CA PRO A 124 5.08 -26.06 12.60
C PRO A 124 6.09 -25.78 13.72
N ILE A 125 6.81 -24.66 13.63
CA ILE A 125 7.81 -24.27 14.63
C ILE A 125 7.15 -23.99 15.98
N ALA A 126 6.01 -23.29 15.96
CA ALA A 126 5.23 -22.98 17.16
C ALA A 126 4.75 -24.27 17.84
N ILE A 127 4.15 -25.20 17.08
CA ILE A 127 3.67 -26.48 17.61
C ILE A 127 4.82 -27.29 18.22
N TRP A 128 5.95 -27.39 17.51
CA TRP A 128 7.14 -28.11 18.01
C TRP A 128 7.65 -27.51 19.32
N ARG A 129 7.73 -26.17 19.40
CA ARG A 129 8.24 -25.46 20.57
C ARG A 129 7.31 -25.53 21.78
N PHE A 130 5.99 -25.55 21.57
CA PHE A 130 5.02 -25.78 22.65
C PHE A 130 5.12 -27.20 23.20
N ARG A 131 5.29 -28.20 22.33
CA ARG A 131 5.39 -29.61 22.75
C ARG A 131 6.64 -29.89 23.57
N ASN A 132 7.78 -29.25 23.24
CA ASN A 132 9.03 -29.38 23.99
C ASN A 132 9.08 -28.60 25.31
N LYS A 133 8.13 -27.69 25.59
CA LYS A 133 8.04 -26.98 26.88
C LYS A 133 7.09 -27.68 27.88
N ALA A 134 6.28 -28.61 27.40
CA ALA A 134 5.25 -29.30 28.20
C ALA A 134 5.68 -30.70 28.69
N GLY A 135 6.90 -31.14 28.38
CA GLY A 135 7.53 -32.35 28.91
C GLY A 135 8.88 -32.02 29.52
#